data_AF-A0A7H0K9J3-F1
#
_entry.id   AF-A0A7H0K9J3-F1
#
_cell.length_a   1.000
_cell.length_b   1.000
_cell.length_c   1.000
_cell.angle_alpha   90.00
_cell.angle_beta   90.00
_cell.angle_gamma   90.00
#
_symmetry.space_group_name_H-M   'P 1'
#
loop_
_entity.id
_entity.type
_entity.pdbx_description
1 polymer ?
#
loop_
_entity_poly.entity_id
_entity_poly.type
_entity_poly.pdbx_seq_one_letter_code
_entity_poly.pdbx_strand_id
1 'polypeptide(L)'
;MTAPQISIDRAKVAAKAADEKLGKNIAVIDVSNVMAITDVFVIVSADNERQVAAIVQEVEDDLTDLGVEPKRREGNRENRWVLLDYGNFVVHIQRDAEREFYGLDRLYADCPAIEVEGLEPYERPTAFGDEAELRQAQNIEDLPLAGEGPAVADDEY
;
A
#
# COMPACT_ATOMS: atom_id res chain seq x y z
N MET A 1 -10.33 12.67 -12.83
CA MET A 1 -9.10 12.61 -13.64
C MET A 1 -8.48 11.24 -13.46
N THR A 2 -7.83 10.68 -14.47
CA THR A 2 -7.06 9.43 -14.33
C THR A 2 -5.62 9.77 -13.99
N ALA A 3 -4.91 8.87 -13.30
CA ALA A 3 -3.54 9.08 -12.88
C ALA A 3 -2.62 9.40 -14.09
N PRO A 4 -1.65 10.32 -13.94
CA PRO A 4 -0.64 10.59 -14.96
C PRO A 4 0.19 9.34 -15.28
N GLN A 5 0.54 9.14 -16.55
CA GLN A 5 1.28 7.95 -16.99
C GLN A 5 2.61 7.77 -16.25
N ILE A 6 3.32 8.86 -15.94
CA ILE A 6 4.59 8.79 -15.20
C ILE A 6 4.42 8.23 -13.77
N SER A 7 3.30 8.53 -13.10
CA SER A 7 2.98 8.00 -11.78
C SER A 7 2.66 6.52 -11.87
N ILE A 8 1.91 6.12 -12.91
CA ILE A 8 1.58 4.72 -13.20
C ILE A 8 2.84 3.90 -13.48
N ASP A 9 3.73 4.39 -14.34
CA ASP A 9 4.94 3.65 -14.75
C ASP A 9 5.87 3.41 -13.56
N ARG A 10 6.06 4.40 -12.69
CA ARG A 10 6.86 4.27 -11.46
C ARG A 10 6.21 3.35 -10.44
N ALA A 11 4.89 3.42 -10.27
CA ALA A 11 4.15 2.50 -9.42
C ALA A 11 4.26 1.04 -9.92
N LYS A 12 4.29 0.83 -11.24
CA LYS A 12 4.52 -0.50 -11.85
C LYS A 12 5.92 -1.03 -11.59
N VAL A 13 6.93 -0.17 -11.53
CA VAL A 13 8.30 -0.55 -11.13
C VAL A 13 8.30 -1.03 -9.68
N ALA A 14 7.71 -0.24 -8.76
CA ALA A 14 7.59 -0.65 -7.36
C ALA A 14 6.83 -1.98 -7.19
N ALA A 15 5.75 -2.18 -7.95
CA ALA A 15 4.98 -3.43 -7.92
C ALA A 15 5.81 -4.63 -8.38
N LYS A 16 6.63 -4.47 -9.43
CA LYS A 16 7.52 -5.53 -9.92
C LYS A 16 8.66 -5.83 -8.94
N ALA A 17 9.30 -4.81 -8.39
CA ALA A 17 10.32 -4.97 -7.35
C ALA A 17 9.78 -5.75 -6.14
N ALA A 18 8.53 -5.46 -5.74
CA ALA A 18 7.86 -6.22 -4.68
C ALA A 18 7.61 -7.69 -5.06
N ASP A 19 7.18 -7.96 -6.28
CA ASP A 19 6.99 -9.32 -6.81
C ASP A 19 8.31 -10.13 -6.85
N GLU A 20 9.42 -9.48 -7.22
CA GLU A 20 10.76 -10.12 -7.20
C GLU A 20 11.20 -10.58 -5.81
N LYS A 21 10.66 -9.97 -4.75
CA LYS A 21 10.85 -10.39 -3.35
C LYS A 21 9.69 -11.24 -2.82
N LEU A 22 8.91 -11.85 -3.72
CA LEU A 22 7.78 -12.72 -3.42
C LEU A 22 6.68 -12.02 -2.61
N GLY A 23 6.53 -10.70 -2.79
CA GLY A 23 5.41 -9.93 -2.26
C GLY A 23 4.09 -10.46 -2.81
N LYS A 24 3.04 -10.43 -2.00
CA LYS A 24 1.74 -11.03 -2.33
C LYS A 24 0.66 -9.98 -2.48
N ASN A 25 -0.40 -10.36 -3.18
CA ASN A 25 -1.63 -9.58 -3.32
C ASN A 25 -1.33 -8.11 -3.70
N ILE A 26 -0.48 -7.91 -4.71
CA ILE A 26 0.05 -6.60 -5.06
C ILE A 26 -1.03 -5.78 -5.77
N ALA A 27 -1.57 -4.77 -5.09
CA ALA A 27 -2.58 -3.87 -5.65
C ALA A 27 -1.92 -2.61 -6.18
N VAL A 28 -2.22 -2.21 -7.42
CA VAL A 28 -1.90 -0.86 -7.93
C VAL A 28 -3.21 -0.14 -8.18
N ILE A 29 -3.47 0.96 -7.47
CA ILE A 29 -4.78 1.60 -7.39
C ILE A 29 -4.67 3.07 -7.81
N ASP A 30 -5.47 3.49 -8.80
CA ASP A 30 -5.60 4.90 -9.19
C ASP A 30 -6.49 5.64 -8.19
N VAL A 31 -5.86 6.45 -7.33
CA VAL A 31 -6.54 7.27 -6.32
C VAL A 31 -6.66 8.74 -6.72
N SER A 32 -6.24 9.12 -7.93
CA SER A 32 -6.21 10.51 -8.41
C SER A 32 -7.58 11.20 -8.50
N ASN A 33 -8.68 10.43 -8.42
CA ASN A 33 -10.04 10.96 -8.35
C ASN A 33 -10.49 11.33 -6.94
N VAL A 34 -9.88 10.74 -5.91
CA VAL A 34 -10.31 10.87 -4.51
C VAL A 34 -9.25 11.56 -3.64
N MET A 35 -7.99 11.57 -4.08
CA MET A 35 -6.86 12.21 -3.43
C MET A 35 -6.39 13.44 -4.23
N ALA A 36 -6.05 14.53 -3.53
CA ALA A 36 -5.61 15.77 -4.17
C ALA A 36 -4.10 15.81 -4.50
N ILE A 37 -3.29 14.97 -3.86
CA ILE A 37 -1.83 15.01 -3.93
C ILE A 37 -1.26 13.74 -4.57
N THR A 38 -1.74 12.57 -4.14
CA THR A 38 -1.25 11.27 -4.61
C THR A 38 -2.12 10.75 -5.74
N ASP A 39 -1.49 10.24 -6.80
CA ASP A 39 -2.18 9.69 -7.96
C ASP A 39 -2.40 8.18 -7.83
N VAL A 40 -1.41 7.45 -7.29
CA VAL A 40 -1.40 5.98 -7.27
C VAL A 40 -0.97 5.43 -5.92
N PHE A 41 -1.67 4.40 -5.45
CA PHE A 41 -1.20 3.55 -4.35
C PHE A 41 -0.72 2.20 -4.87
N VAL A 42 0.37 1.71 -4.28
CA VAL A 42 0.85 0.34 -4.41
C VAL A 42 0.72 -0.31 -3.04
N ILE A 43 -0.04 -1.39 -2.92
CA ILE A 43 -0.24 -2.10 -1.64
C ILE A 43 0.29 -3.52 -1.78
N VAL A 44 1.19 -3.92 -0.89
CA VAL A 44 1.90 -5.20 -0.93
C VAL A 44 1.75 -5.92 0.41
N SER A 45 1.40 -7.20 0.36
CA SER A 45 1.45 -8.12 1.50
C SER A 45 2.79 -8.84 1.59
N ALA A 46 3.26 -9.08 2.82
CA ALA A 46 4.42 -9.92 3.11
C ALA A 46 4.15 -10.88 4.28
N ASP A 47 4.78 -12.04 4.27
CA ASP A 47 4.55 -13.09 5.28
C ASP A 47 5.18 -12.73 6.65
N ASN A 48 6.28 -11.98 6.64
CA ASN A 48 7.04 -11.63 7.84
C ASN A 48 7.84 -10.31 7.68
N GLU A 49 8.35 -9.81 8.80
CA GLU A 49 9.07 -8.53 8.90
C GLU A 49 10.36 -8.50 8.07
N ARG A 50 11.05 -9.65 7.93
CA ARG A 50 12.26 -9.72 7.10
C ARG A 50 11.92 -9.57 5.63
N GLN A 51 10.79 -10.13 5.19
CA GLN A 51 10.31 -9.98 3.84
C GLN A 51 9.83 -8.54 3.58
N VAL A 52 9.15 -7.89 4.53
CA VAL A 52 8.82 -6.46 4.43
C VAL A 52 10.09 -5.65 4.18
N ALA A 53 11.14 -5.84 5.00
CA ALA A 53 12.40 -5.12 4.83
C ALA A 53 13.07 -5.40 3.47
N ALA A 54 13.00 -6.65 2.97
CA ALA A 54 13.55 -7.01 1.66
C ALA A 54 12.79 -6.35 0.51
N ILE A 55 11.46 -6.31 0.56
CA ILE A 55 10.61 -5.63 -0.44
C ILE A 55 10.90 -4.13 -0.43
N VAL A 56 10.97 -3.51 0.75
CA VAL A 56 11.30 -2.08 0.89
C VAL A 56 12.62 -1.77 0.21
N GLN A 57 13.66 -2.55 0.49
CA GLN A 57 14.98 -2.35 -0.09
C GLN A 57 14.94 -2.45 -1.62
N GLU A 58 14.29 -3.46 -2.18
CA GLU A 58 14.23 -3.63 -3.64
C GLU A 58 13.47 -2.49 -4.32
N VAL A 59 12.35 -2.07 -3.73
CA VAL A 59 11.57 -0.95 -4.25
C VAL A 59 12.40 0.34 -4.25
N GLU A 60 13.13 0.60 -3.16
CA GLU A 60 14.05 1.75 -3.08
C GLU A 60 15.18 1.64 -4.11
N ASP A 61 15.82 0.48 -4.26
CA ASP A 61 16.93 0.25 -5.19
C ASP A 61 16.49 0.46 -6.66
N ASP A 62 15.40 -0.19 -7.09
CA ASP A 62 14.90 -0.10 -8.47
C ASP A 62 14.45 1.32 -8.84
N LEU A 63 13.84 2.04 -7.91
CA LEU A 63 13.42 3.43 -8.14
C LEU A 63 14.61 4.40 -8.09
N THR A 64 15.61 4.13 -7.27
CA THR A 64 16.87 4.89 -7.23
C THR A 64 17.62 4.79 -8.55
N ASP A 65 17.65 3.62 -9.18
CA ASP A 65 18.24 3.43 -10.52
C ASP A 65 17.54 4.26 -11.62
N LEU A 66 16.29 4.64 -11.39
CA LEU A 66 15.53 5.58 -12.24
C LEU A 66 15.66 7.05 -11.81
N GLY A 67 16.47 7.34 -10.79
CA GLY A 67 16.66 8.67 -10.22
C GLY A 67 15.46 9.16 -9.41
N VAL A 68 14.70 8.25 -8.80
CA VAL A 68 13.48 8.54 -8.03
C VAL A 68 13.66 8.14 -6.57
N GLU A 69 13.82 9.14 -5.70
CA GLU A 69 14.01 8.93 -4.27
C GLU A 69 12.71 9.09 -3.48
N PRO A 70 12.48 8.31 -2.40
CA PRO A 70 11.35 8.54 -1.50
C PRO A 70 11.54 9.89 -0.79
N LYS A 71 10.47 10.68 -0.73
CA LYS A 71 10.43 11.94 0.04
C LYS A 71 10.36 11.67 1.53
N ARG A 72 9.66 10.61 1.91
CA ARG A 72 9.53 10.16 3.28
C ARG A 72 9.39 8.64 3.32
N ARG A 73 9.99 8.06 4.36
CA ARG A 73 9.76 6.69 4.80
C ARG A 73 9.13 6.73 6.18
N GLU A 74 8.01 6.04 6.34
CA GLU A 74 7.36 5.81 7.63
C GLU A 74 7.24 4.31 7.90
N GLY A 75 7.09 3.93 9.16
CA GLY A 75 6.94 2.53 9.56
C GLY A 75 7.28 2.33 11.03
N ASN A 76 6.87 1.18 11.56
CA ASN A 76 7.26 0.81 12.93
C ASN A 76 8.69 0.23 12.97
N ARG A 77 9.30 0.22 14.16
CA ARG A 77 10.69 -0.27 14.35
C ARG A 77 10.88 -1.73 13.96
N GLU A 78 9.79 -2.49 13.94
CA GLU A 78 9.78 -3.92 13.65
C GLU A 78 9.57 -4.24 12.16
N ASN A 79 9.30 -3.26 11.29
CA ASN A 79 8.91 -3.50 9.88
C ASN A 79 7.66 -4.39 9.73
N ARG A 80 6.66 -4.23 10.61
CA ARG A 80 5.34 -4.84 10.40
C ARG A 80 4.55 -4.10 9.31
N TRP A 81 4.79 -2.80 9.18
CA TRP A 81 4.35 -1.98 8.05
C TRP A 81 5.39 -0.91 7.76
N VAL A 82 5.56 -0.60 6.48
CA VAL A 82 6.41 0.47 5.95
C VAL A 82 5.65 1.19 4.85
N LEU A 83 5.76 2.51 4.85
CA LEU A 83 5.19 3.40 3.85
C LEU A 83 6.34 4.18 3.19
N LEU A 84 6.42 4.09 1.86
CA LEU A 84 7.36 4.86 1.05
C LEU A 84 6.56 5.91 0.26
N ASP A 85 6.76 7.18 0.60
CA ASP A 85 6.06 8.32 -0.01
C ASP A 85 6.96 8.97 -1.07
N TYR A 86 6.58 8.86 -2.35
CA TYR A 86 7.25 9.54 -3.47
C TYR A 86 6.51 10.82 -3.90
N GLY A 87 5.42 11.16 -3.22
CA GLY A 87 4.54 12.30 -3.46
C GLY A 87 3.41 11.96 -4.43
N ASN A 88 3.74 11.64 -5.68
CA ASN A 88 2.75 11.33 -6.72
C ASN A 88 2.29 9.87 -6.69
N PHE A 89 3.05 8.97 -6.07
CA PHE A 89 2.60 7.64 -5.70
C PHE A 89 3.15 7.27 -4.32
N VAL A 90 2.48 6.33 -3.65
CA VAL A 90 2.87 5.82 -2.34
C VAL A 90 2.85 4.30 -2.35
N VAL A 91 3.84 3.69 -1.71
CA VAL A 91 3.96 2.23 -1.59
C VAL A 91 3.74 1.84 -0.14
N HIS A 92 2.71 1.04 0.11
CA HIS A 92 2.40 0.42 1.39
C HIS A 92 2.87 -1.03 1.38
N ILE A 93 3.83 -1.37 2.25
CA ILE A 93 4.37 -2.73 2.36
C ILE A 93 4.13 -3.17 3.80
N GLN A 94 3.29 -4.17 3.98
CA GLN A 94 2.80 -4.55 5.30
C GLN A 94 2.56 -6.05 5.37
N ARG A 95 2.49 -6.60 6.59
CA ARG A 95 2.10 -8.00 6.72
C ARG A 95 0.60 -8.15 6.53
N ASP A 96 0.17 -9.40 6.32
CA ASP A 96 -1.24 -9.71 6.12
C ASP A 96 -2.13 -9.28 7.29
N ALA A 97 -1.65 -9.41 8.53
CA ALA A 97 -2.38 -8.98 9.72
C ALA A 97 -2.64 -7.47 9.74
N GLU A 98 -1.61 -6.65 9.47
CA GLU A 98 -1.76 -5.21 9.35
C GLU A 98 -2.66 -4.82 8.17
N ARG A 99 -2.55 -5.52 7.03
CA ARG A 99 -3.41 -5.28 5.86
C ARG A 99 -4.87 -5.56 6.17
N GLU A 100 -5.15 -6.67 6.82
CA GLU A 100 -6.51 -7.05 7.25
C GLU A 100 -7.04 -6.09 8.30
N PHE A 101 -6.21 -5.62 9.24
CA PHE A 101 -6.63 -4.69 10.27
C PHE A 101 -6.94 -3.28 9.73
N TYR A 102 -6.01 -2.71 8.97
CA TYR A 102 -6.15 -1.34 8.44
C TYR A 102 -7.09 -1.28 7.24
N GLY A 103 -7.24 -2.36 6.48
CA GLY A 103 -8.26 -2.46 5.43
C GLY A 103 -8.15 -1.42 4.32
N LEU A 104 -6.94 -0.93 4.01
CA LEU A 104 -6.70 0.08 2.97
C LEU A 104 -7.32 -0.32 1.63
N ASP A 105 -7.22 -1.59 1.26
CA ASP A 105 -7.81 -2.17 0.07
C ASP A 105 -9.34 -1.99 0.00
N ARG A 106 -10.01 -2.03 1.15
CA ARG A 106 -11.46 -1.82 1.26
C ARG A 106 -11.82 -0.34 1.19
N LEU A 107 -10.99 0.54 1.78
CA LEU A 107 -11.20 2.00 1.75
C LEU A 107 -11.18 2.53 0.30
N TYR A 108 -10.30 1.98 -0.53
CA TYR A 108 -10.13 2.34 -1.94
C TYR A 108 -10.70 1.29 -2.91
N ALA A 109 -11.65 0.45 -2.47
CA ALA A 109 -12.21 -0.62 -3.31
C ALA A 109 -12.97 -0.11 -4.55
N ASP A 110 -13.50 1.10 -4.50
CA ASP A 110 -14.20 1.77 -5.61
C ASP A 110 -13.23 2.40 -6.64
N CYS A 111 -11.96 2.54 -6.28
CA CYS A 111 -10.95 3.15 -7.12
C CYS A 111 -10.50 2.15 -8.21
N PRO A 112 -10.20 2.61 -9.44
CA PRO A 112 -9.73 1.72 -10.50
C PRO A 112 -8.42 1.01 -10.13
N ALA A 113 -8.40 -0.32 -10.30
CA ALA A 113 -7.16 -1.09 -10.22
C ALA A 113 -6.43 -1.00 -11.57
N ILE A 114 -5.12 -0.80 -11.53
CA ILE A 114 -4.24 -0.73 -12.68
C ILE A 114 -3.57 -2.09 -12.85
N GLU A 115 -3.77 -2.71 -14.02
CA GLU A 115 -3.12 -3.98 -14.34
C GLU A 115 -1.61 -3.80 -14.58
N VAL A 116 -0.83 -4.71 -14.00
CA VAL A 116 0.63 -4.79 -14.17
C VAL A 116 0.95 -6.09 -14.89
N GLU A 117 1.56 -5.99 -16.06
CA GLU A 117 1.96 -7.16 -16.83
C GLU A 117 3.00 -7.99 -16.07
N GLY A 118 2.75 -9.30 -15.98
CA GLY A 118 3.64 -10.27 -15.34
C GLY A 118 3.30 -10.58 -13.87
N LEU A 119 2.40 -9.80 -13.25
CA LEU A 119 1.98 -10.01 -11.87
C LEU A 119 0.67 -10.81 -11.82
N GLU A 120 0.49 -11.55 -10.71
CA GLU A 120 -0.79 -12.15 -10.40
C GLU A 120 -1.87 -11.06 -10.23
N PRO A 121 -3.10 -11.26 -10.74
CA PRO A 121 -4.16 -10.27 -10.59
C PRO A 121 -4.48 -10.00 -9.12
N TYR A 122 -4.51 -8.72 -8.76
CA TYR A 122 -4.96 -8.26 -7.46
C TYR A 122 -6.40 -8.74 -7.17
N GLU A 123 -6.59 -9.44 -6.05
CA GLU A 123 -7.91 -9.82 -5.57
C GLU A 123 -8.54 -8.68 -4.77
N ARG A 124 -9.47 -7.95 -5.41
CA ARG A 124 -10.19 -6.87 -4.74
C ARG A 124 -11.04 -7.41 -3.59
N PRO A 125 -10.86 -6.94 -2.34
CA PRO A 125 -11.69 -7.38 -1.24
C PRO A 125 -13.11 -6.84 -1.38
N THR A 126 -14.08 -7.62 -0.88
CA THR A 126 -15.47 -7.16 -0.74
C THR A 126 -15.51 -5.95 0.19
N ALA A 127 -16.20 -4.90 -0.26
CA ALA A 127 -16.32 -3.63 0.46
C ALA A 127 -16.81 -3.83 1.90
N PHE A 128 -16.48 -2.87 2.78
CA PHE A 128 -17.20 -2.69 4.03
C PHE A 128 -18.71 -2.59 3.73
N GLY A 129 -19.56 -3.08 4.64
CA GLY A 129 -20.98 -2.70 4.59
C GLY A 129 -21.13 -1.17 4.61
N ASP A 130 -22.17 -0.67 3.94
CA ASP A 130 -22.49 0.74 3.65
C ASP A 130 -21.27 1.66 3.34
N GLU A 131 -20.90 1.74 2.06
CA GLU A 131 -19.78 2.53 1.50
C GLU A 131 -19.81 4.04 1.84
N ALA A 132 -20.95 4.58 2.26
CA ALA A 132 -21.17 6.01 2.44
C ALA A 132 -20.47 6.60 3.68
N GLU A 133 -20.25 5.81 4.74
CA GLU A 133 -19.74 6.32 6.03
C GLU A 133 -18.21 6.42 6.09
N LEU A 134 -17.49 5.58 5.34
CA LEU A 134 -16.03 5.42 5.44
C LEU A 134 -15.19 6.61 4.96
N ARG A 135 -15.53 7.19 3.80
CA ARG A 135 -14.76 8.33 3.24
C ARG A 135 -15.10 9.66 3.92
N GLN A 136 -16.12 9.66 4.78
CA GLN A 136 -16.52 10.82 5.57
C GLN A 136 -15.90 10.83 6.97
N ALA A 137 -15.21 9.76 7.38
CA ALA A 137 -14.52 9.68 8.65
C ALA A 137 -13.51 10.83 8.78
N GLN A 138 -13.68 11.66 9.81
CA GLN A 138 -12.81 12.80 10.08
C GLN A 138 -11.72 12.47 11.12
N ASN A 139 -11.92 11.42 11.92
CA ASN A 139 -10.95 10.95 12.91
C ASN A 139 -10.62 9.48 12.67
N ILE A 140 -9.40 9.08 13.04
CA ILE A 140 -8.93 7.70 12.90
C ILE A 140 -9.76 6.71 13.72
N GLU A 141 -10.35 7.16 14.83
CA GLU A 141 -11.21 6.35 15.72
C GLU A 141 -12.59 6.05 15.09
N ASP A 142 -12.99 6.83 14.09
CA ASP A 142 -14.29 6.68 13.40
C ASP A 142 -14.21 5.72 12.21
N LEU A 143 -13.01 5.21 11.88
CA LEU A 143 -12.84 4.21 10.82
C LEU A 143 -13.28 2.84 11.35
N PRO A 144 -14.28 2.18 10.74
CA PRO A 144 -14.57 0.79 11.06
C PRO A 144 -13.38 -0.05 10.61
N LEU A 145 -12.53 -0.43 11.57
CA LEU A 145 -11.35 -1.26 11.30
C LEU A 145 -11.77 -2.63 10.79
N ALA A 146 -10.94 -3.19 9.93
CA ALA A 146 -11.30 -4.33 9.11
C ALA A 146 -11.17 -5.69 9.83
N GLY A 147 -10.66 -5.70 11.08
CA GLY A 147 -10.50 -6.85 11.97
C GLY A 147 -10.01 -6.47 13.38
N GLU A 148 -9.66 -7.47 14.20
CA GLU A 148 -9.01 -7.26 15.50
C GLU A 148 -7.56 -6.79 15.28
N GLY A 149 -7.06 -5.89 16.13
CA GLY A 149 -5.71 -5.33 16.01
C GLY A 149 -4.62 -6.40 16.02
N PRO A 150 -3.53 -6.24 15.25
CA PRO A 150 -2.39 -7.14 15.39
C PRO A 150 -1.94 -7.12 16.85
N ALA A 151 -1.60 -8.30 17.40
CA ALA A 151 -1.17 -8.43 18.78
C ALA A 151 -0.04 -7.41 19.06
N VAL A 152 -0.31 -6.45 19.94
CA VAL A 152 0.72 -5.58 20.48
C VAL A 152 1.69 -6.49 21.22
N ALA A 153 2.91 -6.65 20.70
CA ALA A 153 4.00 -7.11 21.54
C ALA A 153 4.10 -6.08 22.66
N ASP A 154 3.98 -6.53 23.92
CA ASP A 154 4.12 -5.69 25.09
C ASP A 154 5.47 -4.96 25.02
N ASP A 155 5.45 -3.71 24.56
CA ASP A 155 6.59 -2.79 24.70
C ASP A 155 6.65 -2.41 26.19
N GLU A 156 7.31 -3.27 26.97
CA GLU A 156 7.73 -2.97 28.33
C GLU A 156 8.82 -1.87 28.23
N TYR A 157 8.39 -0.62 28.43
CA TYR A 157 9.27 0.56 28.54
C TYR A 157 10.09 0.55 29.83
#